data_AF-A0A7M7FYT6-F1
#
_entry.id   AF-A0A7M7FYT6-F1
#
_cell.length_a   1.000
_cell.length_b   1.000
_cell.length_c   1.000
_cell.angle_alpha   90.00
_cell.angle_beta   90.00
_cell.angle_gamma   90.00
#
_symmetry.space_group_name_H-M   'P 1'
#
loop_
_entity.id
_entity.type
_entity.pdbx_description
1 polymer ?
#
loop_
_entity_poly.entity_id
_entity_poly.type
_entity_poly.pdbx_seq_one_letter_code
_entity_poly.pdbx_strand_id
1 'polypeptide(L)'
;MNIIIVLMIVMELCVVSPQFYLPSGFVYQHPANLLNSAIEDTLPNELRNNFYKNPQIAAKLAKESWIFNKEMQVIDRETDKIPREKVYNVLHNAGFVRK
;
A
#
# COMPACT_ATOMS: atom_id res chain seq x y z
N MET A 1 -26.38 42.16 11.61
CA MET A 1 -25.36 41.13 11.32
C MET A 1 -25.05 41.22 9.83
N ASN A 2 -23.91 41.81 9.47
CA ASN A 2 -23.64 42.28 8.11
C ASN A 2 -23.56 41.12 7.11
N ILE A 3 -24.28 41.23 5.99
CA ILE A 3 -24.28 40.29 4.86
C ILE A 3 -22.85 39.95 4.40
N ILE A 4 -21.93 40.91 4.47
CA ILE A 4 -20.52 40.75 4.13
C ILE A 4 -19.83 39.68 5.01
N ILE A 5 -20.17 39.62 6.29
CA ILE A 5 -19.59 38.66 7.23
C ILE A 5 -20.09 37.24 6.91
N VAL A 6 -21.38 37.11 6.57
CA VAL A 6 -21.96 35.81 6.16
C VAL A 6 -21.31 35.33 4.86
N LEU A 7 -21.05 36.23 3.92
CA LEU A 7 -20.47 35.91 2.62
C LEU A 7 -18.99 35.48 2.73
N MET A 8 -18.23 36.13 3.63
CA MET A 8 -16.84 35.74 3.95
C MET A 8 -16.78 34.34 4.57
N ILE A 9 -17.66 34.02 5.52
CA ILE A 9 -17.70 32.70 6.18
C ILE A 9 -18.04 31.59 5.19
N VAL A 10 -19.00 31.81 4.28
CA VAL A 10 -19.37 30.82 3.25
C VAL A 10 -18.22 30.57 2.28
N MET A 11 -17.52 31.62 1.85
CA MET A 11 -16.37 31.49 0.96
C MET A 11 -15.21 30.72 1.62
N GLU A 12 -14.91 30.96 2.90
CA GLU A 12 -13.88 30.21 3.63
C GLU A 12 -14.23 28.73 3.78
N LEU A 13 -15.49 28.40 4.10
CA LEU A 13 -15.95 27.00 4.20
C LEU A 13 -15.90 26.27 2.85
N CYS A 14 -16.21 26.95 1.74
CA CYS A 14 -16.10 26.38 0.41
C CYS A 14 -14.66 26.12 -0.03
N VAL A 15 -13.70 26.97 0.34
CA VAL A 15 -12.27 26.83 -0.05
C VAL A 15 -11.54 25.75 0.77
N VAL A 16 -11.95 25.48 2.01
CA VAL A 16 -11.33 24.43 2.87
C VAL A 16 -11.86 23.02 2.58
N SER A 17 -13.08 22.90 2.06
CA SER A 17 -13.74 21.62 1.77
C SER A 17 -13.01 20.64 0.80
N PRO A 18 -12.25 21.06 -0.23
CA PRO A 18 -11.73 20.12 -1.22
C PRO A 18 -10.59 19.23 -0.68
N GLN A 19 -9.96 19.63 0.44
CA GLN A 19 -8.77 18.96 0.96
C GLN A 19 -9.10 17.66 1.71
N PHE A 20 -10.36 17.48 2.12
CA PHE A 20 -10.83 16.32 2.89
C PHE A 20 -11.70 15.36 2.08
N TYR A 21 -12.01 15.69 0.82
CA TYR A 21 -12.67 14.78 -0.09
C TYR A 21 -11.61 13.95 -0.83
N LEU A 22 -10.97 13.04 -0.10
CA LEU A 22 -10.25 11.93 -0.73
C LEU A 22 -11.30 10.88 -1.06
N PRO A 23 -11.78 10.77 -2.32
CA PRO A 23 -12.70 9.70 -2.66
C PRO A 23 -11.99 8.38 -2.33
N SER A 24 -12.72 7.46 -1.71
CA SER A 24 -12.29 6.09 -1.38
C SER A 24 -11.84 5.26 -2.60
N GLY A 25 -11.83 5.86 -3.79
CA GLY A 25 -11.36 5.30 -5.04
C GLY A 25 -9.94 5.72 -5.46
N PHE A 26 -9.21 6.57 -4.72
CA PHE A 26 -7.76 6.76 -4.97
C PHE A 26 -6.94 5.62 -4.38
N VAL A 27 -7.19 4.43 -4.92
CA VAL A 27 -6.41 3.23 -4.67
C VAL A 27 -5.13 3.36 -5.48
N TYR A 28 -4.05 3.79 -4.85
CA TYR A 28 -2.76 3.85 -5.52
C TYR A 28 -2.18 2.43 -5.61
N GLN A 29 -1.91 2.00 -6.84
CA GLN A 29 -1.14 0.79 -7.09
C GLN A 29 0.22 0.88 -6.39
N HIS A 30 0.70 -0.25 -5.90
CA HIS A 30 2.06 -0.32 -5.38
C HIS A 30 3.06 0.14 -6.48
N PRO A 31 4.05 1.01 -6.17
CA PRO A 31 4.94 1.60 -7.18
C PRO A 31 5.72 0.54 -7.98
N ALA A 32 6.07 -0.58 -7.35
CA ALA A 32 6.70 -1.71 -8.07
C ALA A 32 5.79 -2.32 -9.14
N ASN A 33 4.47 -2.37 -8.91
CA ASN A 33 3.52 -2.89 -9.89
C ASN A 33 3.38 -1.94 -11.07
N LEU A 34 3.40 -0.63 -10.82
CA LEU A 34 3.39 0.40 -11.87
C LEU A 34 4.63 0.29 -12.76
N LEU A 35 5.81 0.21 -12.14
CA LEU A 35 7.08 0.06 -12.87
C LEU A 35 7.12 -1.22 -13.69
N ASN A 36 6.75 -2.36 -13.09
CA ASN A 36 6.73 -3.63 -13.79
C ASN A 36 5.71 -3.64 -14.94
N SER A 37 4.51 -3.10 -14.73
CA SER A 37 3.50 -2.99 -15.79
C SER A 37 4.01 -2.14 -16.96
N ALA A 38 4.63 -0.99 -16.67
CA ALA A 38 5.20 -0.12 -17.70
C ALA A 38 6.29 -0.82 -18.50
N ILE A 39 7.16 -1.60 -17.86
CA ILE A 39 8.20 -2.39 -18.53
C ILE A 39 7.55 -3.49 -19.39
N GLU A 40 6.59 -4.23 -18.85
CA GLU A 40 5.88 -5.30 -19.56
C GLU A 40 5.09 -4.79 -20.78
N ASP A 41 4.62 -3.55 -20.76
CA ASP A 41 3.96 -2.93 -21.89
C ASP A 41 4.91 -2.55 -23.04
N THR A 42 6.22 -2.46 -22.77
CA THR A 42 7.23 -2.28 -23.83
C THR A 42 7.63 -3.59 -24.51
N LEU A 43 7.30 -4.74 -23.91
CA LEU A 43 7.70 -6.05 -24.43
C LEU A 43 6.73 -6.56 -25.51
N PRO A 44 7.24 -7.24 -26.56
CA PRO A 44 6.43 -8.03 -27.47
C PRO A 44 5.64 -9.12 -26.73
N ASN A 45 4.46 -9.50 -27.24
CA ASN A 45 3.54 -10.42 -26.56
C ASN A 45 4.16 -11.80 -26.26
N GLU A 46 5.14 -12.22 -27.05
CA GLU A 46 5.89 -13.47 -26.87
C GLU A 46 6.78 -13.43 -25.62
N LEU A 47 7.31 -12.25 -25.27
CA LEU A 47 8.21 -12.03 -24.13
C LEU A 47 7.48 -11.53 -22.88
N ARG A 48 6.23 -11.10 -23.02
CA ARG A 48 5.39 -10.70 -21.88
C ARG A 48 5.13 -11.87 -20.95
N ASN A 49 5.25 -11.63 -19.65
CA ASN A 49 4.96 -12.63 -18.64
C ASN A 49 3.47 -13.03 -18.69
N ASN A 50 3.20 -14.34 -18.71
CA ASN A 50 1.86 -14.90 -18.75
C ASN A 50 0.96 -14.43 -17.60
N PHE A 51 1.56 -14.01 -16.48
CA PHE A 51 0.86 -13.41 -15.36
C PHE A 51 0.08 -12.15 -15.75
N TYR A 52 0.65 -11.26 -16.57
CA TYR A 52 -0.01 -10.03 -17.03
C TYR A 52 -0.99 -10.27 -18.18
N LYS A 53 -0.97 -11.44 -18.82
CA LYS A 53 -1.92 -11.79 -19.89
C LYS A 53 -3.33 -12.08 -19.34
N ASN A 54 -3.44 -12.39 -18.04
CA ASN A 54 -4.74 -12.61 -17.42
C ASN A 54 -5.35 -11.27 -16.94
N PRO A 55 -6.49 -10.83 -17.52
CA PRO A 55 -7.08 -9.54 -17.18
C PRO A 55 -7.55 -9.46 -15.72
N GLN A 56 -7.92 -10.59 -15.10
CA GLN A 56 -8.33 -10.63 -13.70
C GLN A 56 -7.15 -10.38 -12.75
N ILE A 57 -5.97 -10.89 -13.12
CA ILE A 57 -4.74 -10.71 -12.34
C ILE A 57 -4.26 -9.27 -12.48
N ALA A 58 -4.22 -8.75 -13.71
CA ALA A 58 -3.87 -7.35 -13.96
C ALA A 58 -4.79 -6.38 -13.20
N ALA A 59 -6.11 -6.63 -13.18
CA ALA A 59 -7.08 -5.82 -12.45
C ALA A 59 -6.91 -5.87 -10.92
N LYS A 60 -6.41 -6.99 -10.37
CA LYS A 60 -6.08 -7.09 -8.94
C LYS A 60 -4.76 -6.42 -8.60
N LEU A 61 -3.77 -6.53 -9.48
CA LEU A 61 -2.49 -5.82 -9.34
C LEU A 61 -2.66 -4.29 -9.46
N ALA A 62 -3.74 -3.88 -10.13
CA ALA A 62 -4.21 -2.50 -10.20
C ALA A 62 -4.80 -1.94 -8.90
N LYS A 63 -4.94 -2.77 -7.86
CA LYS A 63 -5.42 -2.37 -6.55
C LYS A 63 -4.26 -2.18 -5.57
N GLU A 64 -4.56 -1.56 -4.43
CA GLU A 64 -3.65 -1.41 -3.32
C GLU A 64 -3.16 -2.78 -2.85
N SER A 65 -1.87 -2.89 -2.58
CA SER A 65 -1.26 -4.13 -2.08
C SER A 65 -1.51 -4.34 -0.59
N TRP A 66 -2.01 -3.31 0.11
CA TRP A 66 -2.24 -3.34 1.55
C TRP A 66 -3.71 -3.17 1.92
N ILE A 67 -4.07 -3.72 3.08
CA ILE A 67 -5.45 -3.79 3.56
C ILE A 67 -5.94 -2.39 3.94
N PHE A 68 -5.03 -1.51 4.36
CA PHE A 68 -5.35 -0.12 4.66
C PHE A 68 -4.43 0.86 3.92
N ASN A 69 -5.01 2.01 3.57
CA ASN A 69 -4.27 3.15 3.05
C ASN A 69 -3.17 3.58 4.04
N LYS A 70 -1.95 3.78 3.52
CA LYS A 70 -0.73 4.17 4.28
C LYS A 70 -0.12 3.12 5.20
N GLU A 71 -0.49 1.84 5.07
CA GLU A 71 0.35 0.80 5.65
C GLU A 71 1.73 0.81 4.98
N MET A 72 2.78 0.54 5.76
CA MET A 72 4.15 0.48 5.28
C MET A 72 4.84 -0.77 5.79
N GLN A 73 5.85 -1.24 5.04
CA GLN A 73 6.55 -2.45 5.45
C GLN A 73 7.36 -2.07 6.67
N VAL A 74 7.19 -2.80 7.77
CA VAL A 74 8.09 -2.64 8.90
C VAL A 74 9.41 -3.30 8.50
N ILE A 75 10.36 -2.48 8.03
CA ILE A 75 11.68 -2.92 7.53
C ILE A 75 12.61 -3.24 8.70
N ASP A 76 12.57 -2.45 9.77
CA ASP A 76 13.36 -2.66 10.99
C ASP A 76 12.45 -3.11 12.13
N ARG A 77 12.20 -4.42 12.22
CA ARG A 77 11.44 -4.98 13.35
C ARG A 77 12.41 -5.23 14.49
N GLU A 78 12.04 -4.85 15.72
CA GLU A 78 12.82 -5.19 16.91
C GLU A 78 13.05 -6.71 17.05
N THR A 79 12.12 -7.52 16.55
CA THR A 79 12.27 -8.98 16.51
C THR A 79 13.39 -9.46 15.59
N ASP A 80 13.70 -8.72 14.52
CA ASP A 80 14.77 -9.08 13.57
C ASP A 80 16.17 -8.87 14.18
N LYS A 81 16.27 -8.03 15.22
CA LYS A 81 17.49 -7.84 16.01
C LYS A 81 17.79 -9.04 16.92
N ILE A 82 16.84 -9.95 17.11
CA ILE A 82 17.02 -11.15 17.93
C ILE A 82 17.69 -12.24 17.09
N PRO A 83 18.90 -12.72 17.46
CA PRO A 83 19.55 -13.80 16.73
C PRO A 83 18.70 -15.08 16.72
N ARG A 84 18.58 -15.73 15.55
CA ARG A 84 17.75 -16.93 15.38
C ARG A 84 18.20 -18.09 16.29
N GLU A 85 19.48 -18.19 16.57
CA GLU A 85 20.05 -19.16 17.52
C GLU A 85 19.48 -18.98 18.94
N LYS A 86 19.30 -17.73 19.37
CA LYS A 86 18.73 -17.42 20.69
C LYS A 86 17.27 -17.84 20.76
N VAL A 87 16.52 -17.62 19.67
CA VAL A 87 15.13 -18.10 19.55
C VAL A 87 15.09 -19.63 19.62
N TYR A 88 15.97 -20.31 18.87
CA TYR A 88 16.07 -21.76 18.89
C TYR A 88 16.37 -22.30 20.28
N ASN A 89 17.36 -21.74 20.99
CA ASN A 89 17.74 -22.18 22.33
C ASN A 89 16.59 -22.05 23.33
N VAL A 90 15.84 -20.94 23.29
CA VAL A 90 14.66 -20.75 24.14
C VAL A 90 13.60 -21.80 23.84
N LEU A 91 13.30 -22.04 22.56
CA LEU A 91 12.29 -23.03 22.15
C LEU A 91 12.72 -24.47 22.49
N HIS A 92 14.00 -24.79 22.34
CA HIS A 92 14.56 -26.09 22.69
C HIS A 92 14.49 -26.35 24.20
N ASN A 93 14.92 -25.39 25.01
CA ASN A 93 14.88 -25.50 26.48
C ASN A 93 13.46 -25.55 27.03
N ALA A 94 12.50 -24.91 26.36
CA ALA A 94 11.08 -24.98 26.68
C ALA A 94 10.40 -26.27 26.17
N GLY A 95 11.12 -27.16 25.50
CA GLY A 95 10.59 -28.44 25.01
C GLY A 95 9.75 -28.35 23.74
N PHE A 96 9.70 -27.19 23.07
CA PHE A 96 8.94 -26.99 21.83
C PHE A 96 9.68 -27.46 20.58
N VAL A 97 11.00 -27.65 20.64
CA VAL A 97 11.80 -28.13 19.52
C VAL A 97 12.61 -29.35 19.95
N ARG A 98 12.36 -30.48 19.26
CA ARG A 98 13.12 -31.71 19.45
C ARG A 98 14.41 -31.65 18.62
N LYS A 99 15.43 -32.30 19.16
CA LYS A 99 16.77 -32.40 18.57
C LYS A 99 16.74 -33.22 17.28
#